data_AF-A0A2E7VAE8-F1
#
_entry.id   AF-A0A2E7VAE8-F1
#
_cell.length_a   1.000
_cell.length_b   1.000
_cell.length_c   1.000
_cell.angle_alpha   90.00
_cell.angle_beta   90.00
_cell.angle_gamma   90.00
#
_symmetry.space_group_name_H-M   'P 1'
#
loop_
_entity.id
_entity.type
_entity.pdbx_description
1 polymer ?
#
loop_
_entity_poly.entity_id
_entity_poly.type
_entity_poly.pdbx_seq_one_letter_code
_entity_poly.pdbx_strand_id
1 'polypeptide(L)'
;MEHYLVIDDDASVYKVKPTENSLADLQALVGGYIECVRVTPEIDAWVNEEGLIKGDFVFNLLGTFVVNGENGHGGYQLVGPVVFTSHDGEGNTLPVPEAWSKKQTADMDVFGKGEILTVETCVSRMQAMRATV
;
A
#
# COMPACT_ATOMS: atom_id res chain seq x y z
N MET A 1 -11.92 10.88 -5.34
CA MET A 1 -11.83 9.82 -6.38
C MET A 1 -11.34 8.54 -5.71
N GLU A 2 -11.99 7.40 -5.97
CA GLU A 2 -11.72 6.11 -5.31
C GLU A 2 -10.38 5.51 -5.76
N HIS A 3 -9.56 5.10 -4.79
CA HIS A 3 -8.26 4.47 -5.03
C HIS A 3 -7.80 3.64 -3.82
N TYR A 4 -6.87 2.72 -4.06
CA TYR A 4 -5.93 2.23 -3.07
C TYR A 4 -4.75 3.20 -2.96
N LEU A 5 -4.17 3.31 -1.76
CA LEU A 5 -2.89 4.01 -1.58
C LEU A 5 -1.80 2.95 -1.46
N VAL A 6 -0.82 2.97 -2.34
CA VAL A 6 0.32 2.04 -2.32
C VAL A 6 1.55 2.81 -1.91
N ILE A 7 2.29 2.30 -0.94
CA ILE A 7 3.62 2.77 -0.59
C ILE A 7 4.58 1.62 -0.89
N ASP A 8 5.45 1.81 -1.87
CA ASP A 8 6.43 0.81 -2.23
C ASP A 8 7.66 0.87 -1.30
N ASP A 9 8.49 -0.17 -1.30
CA ASP A 9 9.62 -0.30 -0.38
C ASP A 9 10.82 0.60 -0.71
N ASP A 10 10.76 1.32 -1.83
CA ASP A 10 11.63 2.44 -2.21
C ASP A 10 11.13 3.81 -1.72
N ALA A 11 10.02 3.83 -0.96
CA ALA A 11 9.28 5.02 -0.51
C ALA A 11 8.50 5.77 -1.62
N SER A 12 8.39 5.21 -2.82
CA SER A 12 7.46 5.71 -3.84
C SER A 12 6.02 5.53 -3.39
N VAL A 13 5.16 6.50 -3.70
CA VAL A 13 3.75 6.47 -3.31
C VAL A 13 2.85 6.59 -4.53
N TYR A 14 1.88 5.68 -4.65
CA TYR A 14 0.98 5.58 -5.79
C TYR A 14 -0.48 5.60 -5.37
N LYS A 15 -1.33 6.22 -6.20
CA LYS A 15 -2.78 6.04 -6.14
C LYS A 15 -3.17 5.05 -7.22
N VAL A 16 -3.80 3.95 -6.83
CA VAL A 16 -4.13 2.87 -7.75
C VAL A 16 -5.63 2.70 -7.83
N LYS A 17 -6.16 2.68 -9.05
CA LYS A 17 -7.58 2.43 -9.29
C LYS A 17 -7.89 0.94 -9.04
N PRO A 18 -8.83 0.61 -8.14
CA PRO A 18 -9.26 -0.76 -7.94
C PRO A 18 -9.98 -1.32 -9.17
N THR A 19 -9.86 -2.63 -9.35
CA THR A 19 -10.69 -3.43 -10.25
C THR A 19 -11.84 -4.07 -9.46
N GLU A 20 -12.65 -4.88 -10.11
CA GLU A 20 -13.73 -5.64 -9.45
C GLU A 20 -13.19 -6.80 -8.59
N ASN A 21 -11.90 -7.16 -8.73
CA ASN A 21 -11.29 -8.26 -8.00
C ASN A 21 -10.19 -7.75 -7.07
N SER A 22 -10.60 -7.28 -5.88
CA SER A 22 -9.67 -6.73 -4.88
C SER A 22 -8.58 -7.72 -4.48
N LEU A 23 -8.88 -9.02 -4.36
CA LEU A 23 -7.87 -10.02 -4.01
C LEU A 23 -6.76 -10.08 -5.06
N ALA A 24 -7.12 -10.15 -6.35
CA ALA A 24 -6.14 -10.17 -7.43
C ALA A 24 -5.31 -8.88 -7.49
N ASP A 25 -5.96 -7.73 -7.26
CA ASP A 25 -5.26 -6.44 -7.21
C ASP A 25 -4.25 -6.41 -6.06
N LEU A 26 -4.67 -6.78 -4.85
CA LEU A 26 -3.83 -6.75 -3.66
C LEU A 26 -2.64 -7.70 -3.81
N GLN A 27 -2.87 -8.94 -4.26
CA GLN A 27 -1.80 -9.92 -4.49
C GLN A 27 -0.79 -9.43 -5.54
N ALA A 28 -1.26 -8.77 -6.61
CA ALA A 28 -0.40 -8.21 -7.63
C ALA A 28 0.44 -7.04 -7.09
N LEU A 29 -0.18 -6.15 -6.31
CA LEU A 29 0.46 -4.95 -5.77
C LEU A 29 1.48 -5.27 -4.67
N VAL A 30 1.22 -6.23 -3.78
CA VAL A 30 2.21 -6.66 -2.76
C VAL A 30 3.19 -7.72 -3.29
N GLY A 31 2.95 -8.26 -4.49
CA GLY A 31 3.83 -9.21 -5.15
C GLY A 31 3.79 -10.64 -4.55
N GLY A 32 2.62 -11.13 -4.15
CA GLY A 32 2.47 -12.49 -3.62
C GLY A 32 1.21 -12.71 -2.76
N TYR A 33 1.28 -13.65 -1.82
CA TYR A 33 0.24 -13.86 -0.82
C TYR A 33 0.13 -12.66 0.11
N ILE A 34 -1.08 -12.38 0.58
CA ILE A 34 -1.38 -11.16 1.33
C ILE A 34 -1.62 -11.48 2.80
N GLU A 35 -1.09 -10.63 3.67
CA GLU A 35 -1.46 -10.56 5.08
C GLU A 35 -2.08 -9.19 5.37
N CYS A 36 -3.15 -9.18 6.17
CA CYS A 36 -3.83 -7.95 6.58
C CYS A 36 -3.35 -7.50 7.96
N VAL A 37 -2.90 -6.26 8.03
CA VAL A 37 -2.59 -5.55 9.27
C VAL A 37 -3.61 -4.43 9.44
N ARG A 38 -4.40 -4.49 10.50
CA ARG A 38 -5.33 -3.41 10.83
C ARG A 38 -4.55 -2.15 11.23
N VAL A 39 -4.90 -1.00 10.65
CA VAL A 39 -4.23 0.31 10.85
C VAL A 39 -5.07 1.28 11.69
N THR A 40 -6.38 1.30 11.43
CA THR A 40 -7.39 1.95 12.27
C THR A 40 -8.63 1.06 12.25
N PRO A 41 -9.73 1.39 12.96
CA PRO A 41 -10.99 0.66 12.82
C PRO A 41 -11.59 0.67 11.41
N GLU A 42 -11.10 1.53 10.50
CA GLU A 42 -11.61 1.70 9.14
C GLU A 42 -10.55 1.49 8.05
N ILE A 43 -9.28 1.37 8.42
CA ILE A 43 -8.15 1.28 7.48
C ILE A 43 -7.39 -0.02 7.72
N ASP A 44 -7.16 -0.75 6.64
CA ASP A 44 -6.32 -1.93 6.59
C ASP A 44 -5.07 -1.65 5.74
N ALA A 45 -3.97 -2.31 6.11
CA ALA A 45 -2.75 -2.39 5.34
C ALA A 45 -2.54 -3.84 4.91
N TRP A 46 -2.39 -4.05 3.61
CA TRP A 46 -2.07 -5.34 3.01
C TRP A 46 -0.61 -5.37 2.65
N VAL A 47 0.08 -6.40 3.12
CA VAL A 47 1.50 -6.64 2.86
C VAL A 47 1.70 -8.03 2.28
N ASN A 48 2.90 -8.29 1.77
CA ASN A 48 3.26 -9.63 1.39
C ASN A 48 3.46 -10.50 2.64
N GLU A 49 2.72 -11.60 2.77
CA GLU A 49 2.83 -12.55 3.89
C GLU A 49 4.27 -13.11 4.02
N GLU A 50 4.97 -13.29 2.91
CA GLU A 50 6.33 -13.82 2.87
C GLU A 50 7.39 -12.70 2.85
N GLY A 51 7.00 -11.44 3.07
CA GLY A 51 7.86 -10.28 2.87
C GLY A 51 9.18 -10.34 3.64
N LEU A 52 9.13 -10.83 4.89
CA LEU A 52 10.31 -11.01 5.75
C LEU A 52 11.25 -12.15 5.31
N ILE A 53 10.76 -13.07 4.47
CA ILE A 53 11.49 -14.26 4.02
C ILE A 53 12.01 -14.04 2.59
N LYS A 54 11.29 -13.26 1.78
CA LYS A 54 11.68 -12.87 0.43
C LYS A 54 12.92 -11.98 0.44
N GLY A 55 13.97 -12.44 -0.26
CA GLY A 55 15.26 -11.71 -0.34
C GLY A 55 15.27 -10.54 -1.32
N ASP A 56 14.19 -10.32 -2.06
CA ASP A 56 14.01 -9.28 -3.07
C ASP A 56 13.23 -8.05 -2.56
N PHE A 57 12.75 -8.08 -1.32
CA PHE A 57 12.11 -6.96 -0.66
C PHE A 57 12.99 -6.32 0.40
N VAL A 58 12.78 -5.02 0.62
CA VAL A 58 13.48 -4.25 1.67
C VAL A 58 12.48 -3.67 2.68
N PHE A 59 13.01 -3.17 3.80
CA PHE A 59 12.19 -2.52 4.81
C PHE A 59 11.47 -1.29 4.24
N ASN A 60 10.15 -1.31 4.31
CA ASN A 60 9.32 -0.19 3.91
C ASN A 60 9.18 0.78 5.09
N LEU A 61 10.17 1.65 5.25
CA LEU A 61 10.24 2.60 6.36
C LEU A 61 9.05 3.57 6.36
N LEU A 62 8.61 4.01 5.18
CA LEU A 62 7.51 4.96 5.05
C LEU A 62 6.16 4.31 5.38
N GLY A 63 5.89 3.14 4.83
CA GLY A 63 4.70 2.35 5.18
C GLY A 63 4.66 1.99 6.66
N THR A 64 5.80 1.60 7.22
CA THR A 64 5.95 1.32 8.66
C THR A 64 5.64 2.55 9.52
N PHE A 65 6.14 3.73 9.13
CA PHE A 65 5.86 4.99 9.83
C PHE A 65 4.36 5.31 9.83
N VAL A 66 3.69 5.18 8.68
CA VAL A 66 2.24 5.40 8.56
C VAL A 66 1.47 4.44 9.46
N VAL A 67 1.74 3.13 9.37
CA VAL A 67 1.03 2.12 10.17
C VAL A 67 1.22 2.33 11.66
N ASN A 68 2.45 2.52 12.12
CA ASN A 68 2.73 2.70 13.54
C ASN A 68 2.20 4.04 14.08
N GLY A 69 2.22 5.10 13.25
CA GLY A 69 1.70 6.42 13.62
C GLY A 69 0.19 6.44 13.82
N GLU A 70 -0.57 5.73 12.98
CA GLU A 70 -2.03 5.64 13.09
C GLU A 70 -2.47 4.64 14.18
N ASN A 71 -1.80 3.49 14.32
CA ASN A 71 -2.17 2.48 15.31
C ASN A 71 -1.81 2.86 16.75
N GLY A 72 -0.95 3.86 16.97
CA GLY A 72 -0.44 4.22 18.30
C GLY A 72 0.45 3.14 18.95
N HIS A 73 0.78 2.07 18.22
CA HIS A 73 1.62 0.97 18.66
C HIS A 73 2.85 0.87 17.74
N GLY A 74 4.04 1.14 18.27
CA GLY A 74 5.30 1.17 17.52
C GLY A 74 5.92 -0.21 17.24
N GLY A 75 5.11 -1.18 16.83
CA GLY A 75 5.53 -2.60 16.78
C GLY A 75 5.73 -3.19 15.40
N TYR A 76 5.12 -2.62 14.35
CA TYR A 76 5.21 -3.22 13.02
C TYR A 76 6.51 -2.85 12.34
N GLN A 77 7.07 -3.80 11.59
CA GLN A 77 8.18 -3.62 10.66
C GLN A 77 7.73 -4.22 9.33
N LEU A 78 7.32 -3.36 8.40
CA LEU A 78 6.83 -3.81 7.10
C LEU A 78 7.99 -3.99 6.13
N VAL A 79 7.93 -5.04 5.32
CA VAL A 79 8.91 -5.38 4.29
C VAL A 79 8.18 -5.57 2.96
N GLY A 80 8.68 -4.94 1.90
CA GLY A 80 8.03 -4.91 0.59
C GLY A 80 6.94 -3.82 0.45
N PRO A 81 6.21 -3.82 -0.69
CA PRO A 81 5.10 -2.89 -0.89
C PRO A 81 3.99 -3.09 0.14
N VAL A 82 3.38 -1.98 0.55
CA VAL A 82 2.15 -1.98 1.35
C VAL A 82 1.02 -1.31 0.58
N VAL A 83 -0.17 -1.91 0.64
CA VAL A 83 -1.39 -1.37 0.04
C VAL A 83 -2.37 -1.03 1.15
N PHE A 84 -2.79 0.23 1.22
CA PHE A 84 -3.81 0.68 2.15
C PHE A 84 -5.18 0.68 1.48
N THR A 85 -6.17 0.17 2.21
CA THR A 85 -7.59 0.10 1.83
C THR A 85 -8.46 0.49 3.02
N SER A 86 -9.77 0.63 2.78
CA SER A 86 -10.77 0.56 3.85
C SER A 86 -11.59 -0.72 3.76
N HIS A 87 -12.58 -0.87 4.62
CA HIS A 87 -13.53 -1.97 4.58
C HIS A 87 -14.92 -1.52 5.04
N ASP A 88 -15.95 -2.29 4.68
CA ASP A 88 -17.33 -2.05 5.13
C ASP A 88 -17.68 -2.72 6.49
N GLY A 89 -16.76 -3.52 7.03
CA GLY A 89 -16.96 -4.26 8.28
C GLY A 89 -17.60 -5.64 8.08
N GLU A 90 -18.01 -5.97 6.86
CA GLU A 90 -18.48 -7.31 6.46
C GLU A 90 -17.37 -8.14 5.79
N GLY A 91 -16.17 -7.56 5.69
CA GLY A 91 -14.99 -8.18 5.09
C GLY A 91 -14.77 -7.80 3.63
N ASN A 92 -15.56 -6.89 3.05
CA ASN A 92 -15.30 -6.39 1.71
C ASN A 92 -14.24 -5.31 1.74
N THR A 93 -13.23 -5.45 0.88
CA THR A 93 -12.19 -4.43 0.68
C THR A 93 -12.76 -3.25 -0.10
N LEU A 94 -12.56 -2.04 0.42
CA LEU A 94 -12.99 -0.80 -0.18
C LEU A 94 -11.81 0.16 -0.44
N PRO A 95 -11.96 1.14 -1.35
CA PRO A 95 -10.97 2.21 -1.52
C PRO A 95 -10.72 3.00 -0.23
N VAL A 96 -9.55 3.61 -0.06
CA VAL A 96 -9.30 4.48 1.11
C VAL A 96 -10.15 5.76 1.05
N PRO A 97 -10.59 6.31 2.19
CA PRO A 97 -11.22 7.63 2.23
C PRO A 97 -10.26 8.69 1.70
N GLU A 98 -10.76 9.58 0.84
CA GLU A 98 -9.92 10.60 0.19
C GLU A 98 -9.25 11.54 1.21
N ALA A 99 -9.94 11.85 2.31
CA ALA A 99 -9.38 12.67 3.39
C ALA A 99 -8.20 11.98 4.09
N TRP A 100 -8.31 10.66 4.31
CA TRP A 100 -7.24 9.88 4.93
C TRP A 100 -6.03 9.81 4.00
N SER A 101 -6.24 9.48 2.72
CA SER A 101 -5.18 9.54 1.71
C SER A 101 -4.52 10.91 1.70
N LYS A 102 -5.29 12.01 1.55
CA LYS A 102 -4.74 13.37 1.53
C LYS A 102 -3.87 13.68 2.74
N LYS A 103 -4.29 13.28 3.95
CA LYS A 103 -3.51 13.44 5.19
C LYS A 103 -2.16 12.74 5.10
N GLN A 104 -2.13 11.46 4.71
CA GLN A 104 -0.87 10.72 4.60
C GLN A 104 0.07 11.33 3.56
N THR A 105 -0.50 12.00 2.57
CA THR A 105 0.23 12.51 1.41
C THR A 105 0.61 13.98 1.47
N ALA A 106 0.16 14.72 2.49
CA ALA A 106 0.20 16.19 2.51
C ALA A 106 1.62 16.77 2.53
N ASP A 107 2.56 16.09 3.18
CA ASP A 107 3.97 16.51 3.32
C ASP A 107 4.92 15.72 2.40
N MET A 108 4.36 14.81 1.60
CA MET A 108 5.12 13.96 0.68
C MET A 108 5.05 14.56 -0.72
N ASP A 109 6.14 15.18 -1.18
CA ASP A 109 6.32 15.73 -2.54
C ASP A 109 6.25 14.66 -3.68
N VAL A 110 5.73 13.48 -3.36
CA VAL A 110 5.89 12.20 -4.09
C VAL A 110 4.73 11.92 -5.05
N PHE A 111 3.65 12.71 -5.01
CA PHE A 111 2.55 12.54 -5.96
C PHE A 111 2.95 13.13 -7.29
N GLY A 112 3.22 12.26 -8.26
CA GLY A 112 3.10 12.60 -9.67
C GLY A 112 1.72 13.21 -9.92
N LYS A 113 1.61 14.54 -9.78
CA LYS A 113 0.49 15.47 -10.07
C LYS A 113 -0.95 14.94 -9.99
N GLY A 114 -1.26 13.96 -9.15
CA GLY A 114 -2.60 13.39 -8.99
C GLY A 114 -3.04 12.37 -10.05
N GLU A 115 -2.13 11.78 -10.82
CA GLU A 115 -2.49 10.68 -11.74
C GLU A 115 -2.86 9.42 -10.94
N ILE A 116 -4.00 8.81 -11.25
CA ILE A 116 -4.37 7.48 -10.72
C ILE A 116 -3.93 6.43 -11.73
N LEU A 117 -3.14 5.48 -11.27
CA LEU A 117 -2.61 4.39 -12.08
C LEU A 117 -3.58 3.20 -12.11
N THR A 118 -3.49 2.40 -13.16
CA THR A 118 -4.02 1.03 -13.10
C THR A 118 -3.09 0.16 -12.25
N VAL A 119 -3.59 -0.99 -11.79
CA VAL A 119 -2.78 -2.00 -11.08
C VAL A 119 -1.57 -2.41 -11.94
N GLU A 120 -1.78 -2.74 -13.21
CA GLU A 120 -0.72 -3.14 -14.14
C GLU A 120 0.36 -2.06 -14.31
N THR A 121 -0.05 -0.79 -14.47
CA THR A 121 0.89 0.32 -14.59
C THR A 121 1.67 0.55 -13.29
N CYS A 122 1.02 0.44 -12.13
CA CYS A 122 1.69 0.55 -10.84
C CYS A 122 2.73 -0.56 -10.65
N VAL A 123 2.34 -1.83 -10.86
CA VAL A 123 3.24 -2.99 -10.77
C VAL A 123 4.42 -2.84 -11.72
N SER A 124 4.18 -2.44 -12.96
CA SER A 124 5.25 -2.21 -13.95
C SER A 124 6.24 -1.13 -13.49
N ARG A 125 5.76 -0.04 -12.87
CA ARG A 125 6.63 1.03 -12.34
C ARG A 125 7.46 0.53 -11.15
N MET A 126 6.85 -0.19 -10.21
CA MET A 126 7.55 -0.76 -9.05
C MET A 126 8.64 -1.75 -9.49
N GLN A 127 8.35 -2.62 -10.46
CA GLN A 127 9.34 -3.55 -11.02
C GLN A 127 10.48 -2.84 -11.75
N ALA A 128 10.17 -1.81 -12.54
CA ALA A 128 11.18 -1.03 -13.24
C ALA A 128 12.14 -0.34 -12.27
N MET A 129 11.62 0.20 -11.16
CA MET A 129 12.46 0.83 -10.14
C MET A 129 13.40 -0.18 -9.48
N ARG A 130 12.89 -1.35 -9.08
CA ARG A 130 13.72 -2.43 -8.51
C ARG A 130 14.83 -2.90 -9.44
N ALA A 131 14.62 -2.87 -10.76
CA ALA A 131 15.63 -3.27 -11.73
C ALA A 131 16.76 -2.23 -11.92
N THR A 132 16.63 -1.03 -11.35
CA THR A 132 17.64 0.04 -11.47
C THR A 132 18.60 0.14 -10.28
N VAL A 133 18.45 -0.73 -9.28
CA VAL A 133 19.24 -0.76 -8.04
C VAL A 133 20.30 -1.86 -8.06
#